data_AF-A0A497BKE7-F1
#
_entry.id   AF-A0A497BKE7-F1
#
_cell.length_a   1.000
_cell.length_b   1.000
_cell.length_c   1.000
_cell.angle_alpha   90.00
_cell.angle_beta   90.00
_cell.angle_gamma   90.00
#
_symmetry.space_group_name_H-M   'P 1'
#
loop_
_entity.id
_entity.type
_entity.pdbx_description
1 polymer ?
#
loop_
_entity_poly.entity_id
_entity_poly.type
_entity_poly.pdbx_seq_one_letter_code
_entity_poly.pdbx_strand_id
1 'polypeptide(L)'
;MSKTIAEINEKIRKGQAVVVTAEEVIDIVKTKGAKKAATEVDVVTTGTFSPMCSSGAFLNLGHTTPRIKFGGGTAYLNDVPVYAGLAAVDVFIGAGALPDNDPRNKVYPGEFSYGGGHVIEDLLAGKDVRFAATAYGTDCYPRKRVETLININDINDAILFNIRNAYQNYNVAVNLSDRTIYTYMGVLKPNLGNANYSSAGQLSPLLNDPLYKTIGVGTKILLGGGVGYVAWHGTQHNPDVLRSDNRVPRRGAGTLALIGDLKQMKPGWLRGASFIGYGVTMVLSIGVPIPVLSVEIILHTAVSDEEILAPIVDYSDAYPNMKPDIMGEVSYAQL
;
A
#
# COMPACT_ATOMS: atom_id res chain seq x y z
N MET A 1 -31.22 16.67 0.45
CA MET A 1 -31.10 15.97 -0.85
C MET A 1 -29.70 15.40 -0.92
N SER A 2 -29.54 14.19 -1.45
CA SER A 2 -28.24 13.59 -1.72
C SER A 2 -27.69 14.10 -3.06
N LYS A 3 -26.41 14.45 -3.12
CA LYS A 3 -25.72 14.73 -4.38
C LYS A 3 -25.48 13.42 -5.13
N THR A 4 -25.36 13.49 -6.44
CA THR A 4 -24.94 12.37 -7.28
C THR A 4 -23.51 12.53 -7.76
N ILE A 5 -22.86 11.41 -8.06
CA ILE A 5 -21.52 11.40 -8.67
C ILE A 5 -21.54 12.12 -10.03
N ALA A 6 -22.64 12.03 -10.79
CA ALA A 6 -22.78 12.70 -12.07
C ALA A 6 -22.77 14.23 -11.93
N GLU A 7 -23.47 14.78 -10.95
CA GLU A 7 -23.47 16.23 -10.66
C GLU A 7 -22.09 16.72 -10.20
N ILE A 8 -21.42 15.97 -9.30
CA ILE A 8 -20.06 16.31 -8.85
C ILE A 8 -19.09 16.31 -10.03
N ASN A 9 -19.13 15.29 -10.89
CA ASN A 9 -18.29 15.22 -12.07
C ASN A 9 -18.54 16.37 -13.04
N GLU A 10 -19.79 16.82 -13.19
CA GLU A 10 -20.12 17.97 -14.02
C GLU A 10 -19.55 19.27 -13.45
N LYS A 11 -19.61 19.45 -12.12
CA LYS A 11 -18.93 20.58 -11.45
C LYS A 11 -17.41 20.53 -11.64
N ILE A 12 -16.80 19.35 -11.55
CA ILE A 12 -15.36 19.16 -11.78
C ILE A 12 -14.99 19.61 -13.20
N ARG A 13 -15.75 19.16 -14.22
CA ARG A 13 -15.53 19.57 -15.62
C ARG A 13 -15.65 21.08 -15.82
N LYS A 14 -16.53 21.74 -15.07
CA LYS A 14 -16.73 23.20 -15.11
C LYS A 14 -15.75 24.00 -14.24
N GLY A 15 -14.88 23.34 -13.46
CA GLY A 15 -14.02 24.02 -12.49
C GLY A 15 -14.79 24.68 -11.33
N GLN A 16 -15.98 24.16 -11.02
CA GLN A 16 -16.90 24.70 -10.00
C GLN A 16 -17.03 23.81 -8.76
N ALA A 17 -16.36 22.65 -8.75
CA ALA A 17 -16.43 21.73 -7.62
C ALA A 17 -15.67 22.31 -6.42
N VAL A 18 -16.29 22.25 -5.25
CA VAL A 18 -15.61 22.58 -3.99
C VAL A 18 -14.89 21.33 -3.50
N VAL A 19 -13.56 21.36 -3.61
CA VAL A 19 -12.67 20.27 -3.20
C VAL A 19 -11.88 20.72 -1.99
N VAL A 20 -11.87 19.90 -0.94
CA VAL A 20 -11.14 20.16 0.31
C VAL A 20 -10.31 18.95 0.69
N THR A 21 -9.36 19.13 1.59
CA THR A 21 -8.59 18.04 2.21
C THR A 21 -9.32 17.42 3.39
N ALA A 22 -8.92 16.21 3.77
CA ALA A 22 -9.40 15.53 4.97
C ALA A 22 -9.09 16.30 6.27
N GLU A 23 -8.08 17.17 6.26
CA GLU A 23 -7.80 18.06 7.40
C GLU A 23 -8.77 19.25 7.42
N GLU A 24 -8.94 19.96 6.29
CA GLU A 24 -9.81 21.14 6.20
C GLU A 24 -11.29 20.81 6.48
N VAL A 25 -11.75 19.61 6.11
CA VAL A 25 -13.17 19.24 6.27
C VAL A 25 -13.59 19.16 7.74
N ILE A 26 -12.67 18.82 8.65
CA ILE A 26 -12.94 18.74 10.10
C ILE A 26 -13.38 20.11 10.62
N ASP A 27 -12.61 21.15 10.32
CA ASP A 27 -12.93 22.53 10.72
C ASP A 27 -14.18 23.07 10.03
N ILE A 28 -14.40 22.72 8.76
CA ILE A 28 -15.62 23.10 8.04
C ILE A 28 -16.86 22.51 8.71
N VAL A 29 -16.82 21.23 9.09
CA VAL A 29 -17.94 20.58 9.79
C VAL A 29 -18.13 21.16 11.18
N LYS A 30 -17.05 21.41 11.93
CA LYS A 30 -17.10 22.02 13.27
C LYS A 30 -17.70 23.43 13.26
N THR A 31 -17.35 24.25 12.28
CA THR A 31 -17.77 25.67 12.21
C THR A 31 -19.13 25.86 11.54
N LYS A 32 -19.41 25.14 10.45
CA LYS A 32 -20.63 25.33 9.64
C LYS A 32 -21.72 24.30 9.95
N GLY A 33 -21.38 23.20 10.62
CA GLY A 33 -22.26 22.06 10.85
C GLY A 33 -22.35 21.14 9.62
N ALA A 34 -22.56 19.85 9.87
CA ALA A 34 -22.53 18.80 8.85
C ALA A 34 -23.52 19.01 7.69
N LYS A 35 -24.73 19.52 7.95
CA LYS A 35 -25.73 19.75 6.88
C LYS A 35 -25.26 20.80 5.86
N LYS A 36 -24.65 21.89 6.35
CA LYS A 36 -24.16 22.97 5.50
C LYS A 36 -22.88 22.54 4.78
N ALA A 37 -21.96 21.90 5.50
CA ALA A 37 -20.75 21.30 4.94
C ALA A 37 -21.06 20.32 3.80
N ALA A 38 -22.00 19.39 4.01
CA ALA A 38 -22.43 18.44 2.97
C ALA A 38 -23.02 19.11 1.72
N THR A 39 -23.63 20.29 1.88
CA THR A 39 -24.20 21.05 0.76
C THR A 39 -23.10 21.76 -0.03
N GLU A 40 -22.14 22.36 0.66
CA GLU A 40 -21.07 23.16 0.04
C GLU A 40 -19.95 22.30 -0.55
N VAL A 41 -19.44 21.32 0.20
CA VAL A 41 -18.28 20.50 -0.20
C VAL A 41 -18.72 19.41 -1.16
N ASP A 42 -18.05 19.28 -2.31
CA ASP A 42 -18.33 18.25 -3.31
C ASP A 42 -17.41 17.04 -3.18
N VAL A 43 -16.13 17.25 -2.85
CA VAL A 43 -15.13 16.17 -2.71
C VAL A 43 -14.22 16.44 -1.52
N VAL A 44 -13.97 15.40 -0.72
CA VAL A 44 -12.88 15.38 0.28
C VAL A 44 -11.72 14.57 -0.28
N THR A 45 -10.52 15.12 -0.25
CA THR A 45 -9.30 14.44 -0.70
C THR A 45 -8.60 13.78 0.48
N THR A 46 -8.38 12.48 0.37
CA THR A 46 -7.70 11.66 1.38
C THR A 46 -6.43 11.05 0.79
N GLY A 47 -5.50 10.66 1.64
CA GLY A 47 -4.28 10.03 1.17
C GLY A 47 -3.45 9.34 2.25
N THR A 48 -2.56 8.47 1.79
CA THR A 48 -1.56 7.81 2.62
C THR A 48 -0.28 7.63 1.82
N PHE A 49 0.87 7.74 2.48
CA PHE A 49 2.18 7.39 1.97
C PHE A 49 2.88 6.56 3.02
N SER A 50 2.90 5.25 2.85
CA SER A 50 3.37 4.33 3.90
C SER A 50 3.97 3.06 3.31
N PRO A 51 4.77 2.31 4.09
CA PRO A 51 5.27 1.01 3.69
C PRO A 51 4.11 0.02 3.42
N MET A 52 4.11 -0.56 2.22
CA MET A 52 3.08 -1.46 1.72
C MET A 52 3.74 -2.77 1.26
N CYS A 53 3.96 -3.69 2.19
CA CYS A 53 4.71 -4.93 1.90
C CYS A 53 3.96 -5.89 0.96
N SER A 54 2.63 -5.86 0.96
CA SER A 54 1.77 -6.71 0.11
C SER A 54 1.55 -6.11 -1.27
N SER A 55 2.65 -5.70 -1.89
CA SER A 55 2.71 -5.04 -3.19
C SER A 55 3.65 -5.80 -4.13
N GLY A 56 3.45 -5.62 -5.44
CA GLY A 56 4.27 -6.26 -6.47
C GLY A 56 3.88 -5.83 -7.88
N ALA A 57 4.64 -6.30 -8.86
CA ALA A 57 4.40 -5.97 -10.26
C ALA A 57 4.37 -7.24 -11.13
N PHE A 58 3.36 -7.32 -12.00
CA PHE A 58 3.36 -8.21 -13.14
C PHE A 58 4.09 -7.53 -14.30
N LEU A 59 5.07 -8.22 -14.88
CA LEU A 59 5.88 -7.71 -15.96
C LEU A 59 5.82 -8.66 -17.15
N ASN A 60 5.56 -8.12 -18.34
CA ASN A 60 5.73 -8.86 -19.59
C ASN A 60 7.04 -8.40 -20.25
N LEU A 61 8.05 -9.28 -20.24
CA LEU A 61 9.41 -8.92 -20.66
C LEU A 61 9.66 -9.10 -22.16
N GLY A 62 8.66 -9.55 -22.91
CA GLY A 62 8.79 -9.83 -24.33
C GLY A 62 9.69 -11.02 -24.67
N HIS A 63 9.81 -11.30 -25.97
CA HIS A 63 10.60 -12.42 -26.48
C HIS A 63 11.94 -11.95 -27.07
N THR A 64 12.93 -12.83 -27.00
CA THR A 64 14.16 -12.76 -27.79
C THR A 64 13.99 -13.35 -29.18
N THR A 65 15.02 -13.21 -30.04
CA THR A 65 15.19 -14.00 -31.26
C THR A 65 16.38 -14.95 -31.11
N PRO A 66 16.21 -16.28 -31.16
CA PRO A 66 14.94 -17.00 -31.23
C PRO A 66 14.14 -16.90 -29.92
N ARG A 67 12.84 -17.23 -29.97
CA ARG A 67 11.90 -17.08 -28.84
C ARG A 67 12.34 -17.87 -27.61
N ILE A 68 12.02 -17.31 -26.44
CA ILE A 68 12.25 -17.90 -25.11
C ILE A 68 10.93 -17.98 -24.34
N LYS A 69 10.85 -18.93 -23.40
CA LYS A 69 9.89 -18.93 -22.31
C LYS A 69 10.60 -19.03 -20.97
N PHE A 70 10.06 -18.42 -19.93
CA PHE A 70 10.51 -18.51 -18.55
C PHE A 70 9.62 -19.46 -17.74
N GLY A 71 8.39 -19.73 -18.21
CA GLY A 71 7.43 -20.67 -17.62
C GLY A 71 8.05 -22.01 -17.24
N GLY A 72 8.07 -22.31 -15.94
CA GLY A 72 8.67 -23.53 -15.38
C GLY A 72 10.20 -23.51 -15.25
N GLY A 73 10.83 -22.35 -15.45
CA GLY A 73 12.25 -22.09 -15.23
C GLY A 73 12.51 -21.10 -14.10
N THR A 74 13.69 -20.47 -14.12
CA THR A 74 14.11 -19.45 -13.15
C THR A 74 14.36 -18.12 -13.85
N ALA A 75 14.08 -17.02 -13.16
CA ALA A 75 14.27 -15.67 -13.67
C ALA A 75 14.61 -14.71 -12.51
N TYR A 76 15.45 -13.72 -12.82
CA TYR A 76 15.96 -12.74 -11.85
C TYR A 76 16.05 -11.35 -12.47
N LEU A 77 15.82 -10.33 -11.64
CA LEU A 77 16.04 -8.92 -11.93
C LEU A 77 17.00 -8.33 -10.89
N ASN A 78 18.19 -7.89 -11.30
CA ASN A 78 19.29 -7.51 -10.39
C ASN A 78 19.50 -8.55 -9.28
N ASP A 79 19.58 -9.82 -9.67
CA ASP A 79 19.74 -10.99 -8.78
C ASP A 79 18.57 -11.22 -7.78
N VAL A 80 17.49 -10.43 -7.85
CA VAL A 80 16.25 -10.65 -7.10
C VAL A 80 15.37 -11.63 -7.88
N PRO A 81 14.92 -12.74 -7.26
CA PRO A 81 14.09 -13.73 -7.94
C PRO A 81 12.73 -13.16 -8.31
N VAL A 82 12.25 -13.53 -9.50
CA VAL A 82 10.88 -13.24 -9.96
C VAL A 82 10.13 -14.55 -10.22
N TYR A 83 8.83 -14.55 -9.94
CA TYR A 83 7.98 -15.71 -10.18
C TYR A 83 7.68 -15.84 -11.68
N ALA A 84 8.25 -16.85 -12.32
CA ALA A 84 8.13 -17.10 -13.76
C ALA A 84 6.98 -18.05 -14.15
N GLY A 85 6.15 -18.49 -13.19
CA GLY A 85 5.15 -19.54 -13.42
C GLY A 85 3.84 -19.11 -14.06
N LEU A 86 3.74 -17.88 -14.58
CA LEU A 86 2.48 -17.35 -15.11
C LEU A 86 2.23 -17.79 -16.56
N ALA A 87 3.21 -17.61 -17.44
CA ALA A 87 3.09 -17.93 -18.87
C ALA A 87 4.47 -18.00 -19.55
N ALA A 88 4.57 -17.59 -20.81
CA ALA A 88 5.80 -17.66 -21.58
C ALA A 88 6.82 -16.61 -21.12
N VAL A 89 6.45 -15.33 -21.09
CA VAL A 89 7.40 -14.22 -20.78
C VAL A 89 6.89 -13.28 -19.69
N ASP A 90 5.84 -13.73 -18.99
CA ASP A 90 5.20 -13.02 -17.88
C ASP A 90 5.82 -13.46 -16.56
N VAL A 91 6.20 -12.48 -15.75
CA VAL A 91 6.77 -12.70 -14.43
C VAL A 91 6.07 -11.84 -13.38
N PHE A 92 6.13 -12.24 -12.12
CA PHE A 92 5.71 -11.42 -10.98
C PHE A 92 6.86 -11.19 -10.01
N ILE A 93 7.09 -9.93 -9.66
CA ILE A 93 8.05 -9.55 -8.61
C ILE A 93 7.30 -8.99 -7.41
N GLY A 94 7.53 -9.57 -6.23
CA GLY A 94 6.98 -9.08 -4.97
C GLY A 94 7.90 -8.04 -4.33
N ALA A 95 7.33 -6.99 -3.73
CA ALA A 95 8.10 -5.92 -3.07
C ALA A 95 9.02 -6.45 -1.94
N GLY A 96 8.62 -7.54 -1.29
CA GLY A 96 9.38 -8.23 -0.24
C GLY A 96 10.43 -9.25 -0.72
N ALA A 97 10.61 -9.43 -2.04
CA ALA A 97 11.57 -10.40 -2.56
C ALA A 97 13.01 -9.97 -2.27
N LEU A 98 13.87 -10.93 -1.92
CA LEU A 98 15.29 -10.71 -1.62
C LEU A 98 16.16 -11.56 -2.55
N PRO A 99 17.38 -11.10 -2.89
CA PRO A 99 18.36 -11.95 -3.56
C PRO A 99 18.60 -13.26 -2.80
N ASP A 100 18.90 -14.34 -3.53
CA ASP A 100 19.12 -15.65 -2.92
C ASP A 100 20.32 -15.67 -1.96
N ASN A 101 21.34 -14.88 -2.29
CA ASN A 101 22.60 -14.73 -1.55
C ASN A 101 22.57 -13.62 -0.48
N ASP A 102 21.44 -12.94 -0.28
CA ASP A 102 21.30 -11.91 0.75
C ASP A 102 21.69 -12.49 2.14
N PRO A 103 22.51 -11.77 2.95
CA PRO A 103 22.93 -12.26 4.25
C PRO A 103 21.78 -12.36 5.26
N ARG A 104 20.66 -11.68 5.01
CA ARG A 104 19.48 -11.62 5.89
C ARG A 104 19.94 -11.31 7.32
N ASN A 105 19.40 -12.03 8.29
CA ASN A 105 19.76 -11.90 9.70
C ASN A 105 20.91 -12.83 10.13
N LYS A 106 21.83 -13.24 9.24
CA LYS A 106 23.03 -14.02 9.62
C LYS A 106 23.91 -13.27 10.62
N VAL A 107 24.08 -11.96 10.41
CA VAL A 107 24.57 -11.02 11.42
C VAL A 107 23.38 -10.14 11.79
N TYR A 108 22.90 -10.26 13.03
CA TYR A 108 21.67 -9.58 13.45
C TYR A 108 21.98 -8.22 14.09
N PRO A 109 21.25 -7.14 13.71
CA PRO A 109 20.20 -7.09 12.70
C PRO A 109 20.73 -6.96 11.27
N GLY A 110 20.10 -7.63 10.31
CA GLY A 110 20.44 -7.52 8.89
C GLY A 110 20.01 -6.17 8.27
N GLU A 111 20.74 -5.70 7.25
CA GLU A 111 20.48 -4.40 6.61
C GLU A 111 19.39 -4.45 5.53
N PHE A 112 19.26 -5.58 4.82
CA PHE A 112 18.32 -5.78 3.72
C PHE A 112 18.43 -4.67 2.64
N SER A 113 19.63 -4.38 2.17
CA SER A 113 19.95 -3.17 1.38
C SER A 113 19.28 -3.10 0.00
N TYR A 114 18.84 -4.22 -0.58
CA TYR A 114 18.24 -4.24 -1.91
C TYR A 114 17.29 -5.44 -2.08
N GLY A 115 16.24 -5.28 -2.88
CA GLY A 115 15.25 -6.33 -3.11
C GLY A 115 14.11 -5.87 -4.02
N GLY A 116 12.98 -6.57 -4.00
CA GLY A 116 11.93 -6.41 -5.00
C GLY A 116 11.33 -5.01 -5.08
N GLY A 117 11.09 -4.34 -3.95
CA GLY A 117 10.64 -2.94 -3.93
C GLY A 117 11.65 -1.99 -4.58
N HIS A 118 12.95 -2.25 -4.41
CA HIS A 118 14.02 -1.47 -5.03
C HIS A 118 14.13 -1.73 -6.53
N VAL A 119 13.97 -2.97 -6.98
CA VAL A 119 13.90 -3.30 -8.42
C VAL A 119 12.73 -2.59 -9.10
N ILE A 120 11.56 -2.57 -8.46
CA ILE A 120 10.37 -1.86 -8.99
C ILE A 120 10.65 -0.35 -9.07
N GLU A 121 11.28 0.24 -8.05
CA GLU A 121 11.70 1.64 -8.07
C GLU A 121 12.72 1.92 -9.19
N ASP A 122 13.72 1.06 -9.37
CA ASP A 122 14.75 1.23 -10.39
C ASP A 122 14.17 1.16 -11.80
N LEU A 123 13.26 0.20 -12.07
CA LEU A 123 12.51 0.15 -13.32
C LEU A 123 11.69 1.44 -13.52
N LEU A 124 10.93 1.87 -12.50
CA LEU A 124 10.14 3.10 -12.55
C LEU A 124 11.00 4.35 -12.85
N ALA A 125 12.21 4.39 -12.31
CA ALA A 125 13.18 5.46 -12.54
C ALA A 125 13.85 5.38 -13.93
N GLY A 126 13.50 4.38 -14.75
CA GLY A 126 14.08 4.16 -16.07
C GLY A 126 15.53 3.67 -16.04
N LYS A 127 15.99 3.10 -14.92
CA LYS A 127 17.33 2.54 -14.82
C LYS A 127 17.39 1.18 -15.51
N ASP A 128 18.57 0.86 -16.03
CA ASP A 128 18.85 -0.47 -16.54
C ASP A 128 18.99 -1.48 -15.39
N VAL A 129 18.23 -2.56 -15.50
CA VAL A 129 18.18 -3.68 -14.58
C VAL A 129 18.66 -4.93 -15.31
N ARG A 130 19.58 -5.67 -14.69
CA ARG A 130 20.06 -6.96 -15.21
C ARG A 130 18.93 -7.98 -15.14
N PHE A 131 18.50 -8.47 -16.30
CA PHE A 131 17.57 -9.58 -16.42
C PHE A 131 18.34 -10.85 -16.79
N ALA A 132 18.14 -11.90 -16.01
CA ALA A 132 18.68 -13.23 -16.30
C ALA A 132 17.59 -14.28 -16.13
N ALA A 133 17.39 -15.12 -17.15
CA ALA A 133 16.44 -16.22 -17.08
C ALA A 133 16.97 -17.49 -17.74
N THR A 134 16.60 -18.63 -17.16
CA THR A 134 16.94 -19.97 -17.66
C THR A 134 15.71 -20.86 -17.60
N ALA A 135 15.42 -21.58 -18.69
CA ALA A 135 14.34 -22.55 -18.78
C ALA A 135 14.70 -23.67 -19.76
N TYR A 136 13.85 -24.70 -19.83
CA TYR A 136 13.96 -25.73 -20.86
C TYR A 136 13.44 -25.21 -22.20
N GLY A 137 14.03 -25.72 -23.28
CA GLY A 137 13.63 -25.37 -24.64
C GLY A 137 12.44 -26.21 -25.09
N THR A 138 11.61 -25.64 -25.94
CA THR A 138 10.55 -26.35 -26.68
C THR A 138 10.61 -25.97 -28.15
N ASP A 139 9.85 -26.64 -29.01
CA ASP A 139 9.79 -26.29 -30.44
C ASP A 139 9.34 -24.84 -30.67
N CYS A 140 8.39 -24.36 -29.86
CA CYS A 140 7.92 -22.96 -29.93
C CYS A 140 8.90 -21.95 -29.28
N TYR A 141 9.71 -22.40 -28.33
CA TYR A 141 10.59 -21.56 -27.50
C TYR A 141 11.97 -22.22 -27.37
N PRO A 142 12.78 -22.22 -28.43
CA PRO A 142 14.01 -23.01 -28.46
C PRO A 142 15.14 -22.41 -27.61
N ARG A 143 15.12 -21.10 -27.32
CA ARG A 143 16.14 -20.47 -26.48
C ARG A 143 15.93 -20.87 -25.02
N LYS A 144 17.02 -21.31 -24.38
CA LYS A 144 17.03 -21.84 -23.00
C LYS A 144 17.55 -20.84 -21.96
N ARG A 145 18.32 -19.84 -22.38
CA ARG A 145 18.92 -18.84 -21.50
C ARG A 145 18.92 -17.46 -22.16
N VAL A 146 18.67 -16.43 -21.35
CA VAL A 146 18.85 -15.02 -21.70
C VAL A 146 19.51 -14.30 -20.53
N GLU A 147 20.39 -13.37 -20.87
CA GLU A 147 21.02 -12.46 -19.93
C GLU A 147 21.24 -11.13 -20.65
N THR A 148 20.64 -10.06 -20.14
CA THR A 148 20.66 -8.74 -20.78
C THR A 148 20.36 -7.65 -19.75
N LEU A 149 20.53 -6.39 -20.13
CA LEU A 149 19.94 -5.25 -19.45
C LEU A 149 18.57 -4.94 -20.06
N ILE A 150 17.61 -4.55 -19.21
CA ILE A 150 16.30 -4.04 -19.59
C ILE A 150 15.95 -2.84 -18.71
N ASN A 151 15.10 -1.94 -19.20
CA ASN A 151 14.43 -0.94 -18.38
C ASN A 151 12.92 -0.92 -18.68
N ILE A 152 12.19 0.00 -18.04
CA ILE A 152 10.72 0.09 -18.17
C ILE A 152 10.23 0.40 -19.60
N ASN A 153 11.08 0.95 -20.46
CA ASN A 153 10.74 1.24 -21.86
C ASN A 153 10.93 0.01 -22.78
N ASP A 154 11.73 -0.98 -22.36
CA ASP A 154 11.98 -2.22 -23.12
C ASP A 154 10.93 -3.29 -22.89
N ILE A 155 10.24 -3.24 -21.74
CA ILE A 155 9.21 -4.22 -21.36
C ILE A 155 7.85 -3.86 -22.00
N ASN A 156 7.04 -4.86 -22.34
CA ASN A 156 5.74 -4.63 -22.97
C ASN A 156 4.74 -4.04 -21.97
N ASP A 157 4.59 -4.71 -20.84
CA ASP A 157 3.61 -4.38 -19.80
C ASP A 157 4.27 -4.35 -18.43
N ALA A 158 3.82 -3.41 -17.59
CA ALA A 158 4.25 -3.27 -16.20
C ALA A 158 3.04 -2.90 -15.33
N ILE A 159 2.39 -3.90 -14.75
CA ILE A 159 1.16 -3.73 -13.98
C ILE A 159 1.52 -3.84 -12.50
N LEU A 160 1.40 -2.74 -11.76
CA LEU A 160 1.48 -2.79 -10.30
C LEU A 160 0.18 -3.43 -9.78
N PHE A 161 0.30 -4.52 -9.04
CA PHE A 161 -0.82 -5.20 -8.40
C PHE A 161 -0.51 -5.47 -6.93
N ASN A 162 -1.23 -4.76 -6.08
CA ASN A 162 -1.04 -4.81 -4.64
C ASN A 162 -2.22 -5.54 -4.02
N ILE A 163 -1.98 -6.73 -3.47
CA ILE A 163 -3.02 -7.58 -2.93
C ILE A 163 -3.57 -7.07 -1.59
N ARG A 164 -2.91 -6.12 -0.94
CA ARG A 164 -3.37 -5.49 0.32
C ARG A 164 -2.63 -4.19 0.60
N ASN A 165 -3.34 -3.07 0.54
CA ASN A 165 -2.86 -1.73 0.84
C ASN A 165 -3.90 -0.93 1.64
N ALA A 166 -3.55 0.30 2.02
CA ALA A 166 -4.46 1.26 2.68
C ALA A 166 -5.23 0.64 3.87
N TYR A 167 -4.51 -0.02 4.78
CA TYR A 167 -5.12 -0.71 5.93
C TYR A 167 -5.94 0.27 6.78
N GLN A 168 -7.17 -0.11 7.12
CA GLN A 168 -8.09 0.66 7.94
C GLN A 168 -7.74 0.44 9.42
N ASN A 169 -7.09 1.44 10.02
CA ASN A 169 -6.50 1.38 11.36
C ASN A 169 -5.47 0.24 11.51
N TYR A 170 -4.69 0.28 12.59
CA TYR A 170 -3.65 -0.70 12.86
C TYR A 170 -3.28 -0.74 14.34
N ASN A 171 -2.31 -1.57 14.69
CA ASN A 171 -1.76 -1.63 16.05
C ASN A 171 -0.82 -0.46 16.32
N VAL A 172 -0.67 -0.11 17.60
CA VAL A 172 0.49 0.60 18.13
C VAL A 172 1.42 -0.44 18.74
N ALA A 173 2.60 -0.60 18.14
CA ALA A 173 3.59 -1.58 18.55
C ALA A 173 4.48 -1.01 19.66
N VAL A 174 4.59 -1.75 20.75
CA VAL A 174 5.52 -1.47 21.86
C VAL A 174 6.35 -2.72 22.19
N ASN A 175 7.33 -2.58 23.08
CA ASN A 175 8.22 -3.66 23.48
C ASN A 175 8.37 -3.69 25.01
N LEU A 176 7.82 -4.72 25.63
CA LEU A 176 7.91 -4.95 27.09
C LEU A 176 9.21 -5.63 27.53
N SER A 177 9.97 -6.21 26.60
CA SER A 177 11.19 -6.94 26.93
C SER A 177 12.37 -6.01 27.26
N ASP A 178 13.45 -6.61 27.75
CA ASP A 178 14.69 -5.97 28.13
C ASP A 178 15.69 -5.77 26.98
N ARG A 179 15.35 -6.23 25.76
CA ARG A 179 16.19 -6.08 24.56
C ARG A 179 15.48 -5.29 23.46
N THR A 180 16.27 -4.66 22.58
CA THR A 180 15.74 -4.05 21.35
C THR A 180 15.23 -5.14 20.40
N ILE A 181 14.07 -4.91 19.79
CA ILE A 181 13.51 -5.78 18.74
C ILE A 181 13.31 -5.00 17.44
N TYR A 182 13.43 -5.71 16.33
CA TYR A 182 13.36 -5.17 14.98
C TYR A 182 12.15 -5.75 14.27
N THR A 183 11.22 -4.90 13.85
CA THR A 183 9.90 -5.31 13.35
C THR A 183 9.57 -4.63 12.02
N TYR A 184 8.49 -5.06 11.38
CA TYR A 184 7.94 -4.37 10.20
C TYR A 184 7.38 -2.98 10.51
N MET A 185 7.19 -2.64 11.79
CA MET A 185 6.81 -1.30 12.26
C MET A 185 8.05 -0.45 12.56
N GLY A 186 9.26 -0.98 12.35
CA GLY A 186 10.53 -0.36 12.73
C GLY A 186 11.12 -0.91 14.03
N VAL A 187 12.13 -0.20 14.54
CA VAL A 187 12.85 -0.58 15.77
C VAL A 187 12.03 -0.22 17.00
N LEU A 188 11.91 -1.16 17.95
CA LEU A 188 11.28 -0.95 19.25
C LEU A 188 12.31 -1.16 20.36
N LYS A 189 12.57 -0.10 21.12
CA LYS A 189 13.48 -0.05 22.25
C LYS A 189 12.92 -0.84 23.43
N PRO A 190 13.78 -1.44 24.27
CA PRO A 190 13.35 -2.19 25.44
C PRO A 190 12.58 -1.33 26.44
N ASN A 191 11.83 -1.99 27.32
CA ASN A 191 11.13 -1.38 28.47
C ASN A 191 10.22 -0.20 28.07
N LEU A 192 9.41 -0.37 27.01
CA LEU A 192 8.50 0.66 26.49
C LEU A 192 9.21 1.96 26.05
N GLY A 193 10.47 1.88 25.60
CA GLY A 193 11.27 3.06 25.25
C GLY A 193 10.77 3.84 24.02
N ASN A 194 9.89 3.26 23.19
CA ASN A 194 9.13 3.95 22.15
C ASN A 194 7.89 3.14 21.75
N ALA A 195 6.99 3.80 21.02
CA ALA A 195 5.86 3.19 20.34
C ALA A 195 5.94 3.54 18.85
N ASN A 196 5.70 2.56 17.98
CA ASN A 196 5.56 2.80 16.55
C ASN A 196 4.13 2.50 16.13
N TYR A 197 3.59 3.27 15.21
CA TYR A 197 2.23 3.11 14.71
C TYR A 197 2.18 3.33 13.20
N SER A 198 1.11 2.86 12.57
CA SER A 198 0.92 3.02 11.13
C SER A 198 -0.54 3.26 10.79
N SER A 199 -0.80 4.47 10.33
CA SER A 199 -1.82 4.88 9.35
C SER A 199 -1.56 6.37 9.09
N ALA A 200 -2.28 6.97 8.15
CA ALA A 200 -2.24 8.42 7.94
C ALA A 200 -3.23 9.18 8.86
N GLY A 201 -3.72 8.54 9.94
CA GLY A 201 -4.69 9.13 10.86
C GLY A 201 -5.93 9.66 10.13
N GLN A 202 -6.35 10.87 10.48
CA GLN A 202 -7.43 11.61 9.86
C GLN A 202 -7.27 11.81 8.34
N LEU A 203 -6.08 11.66 7.76
CA LEU A 203 -5.88 11.73 6.31
C LEU A 203 -6.20 10.42 5.58
N SER A 204 -6.34 9.30 6.32
CA SER A 204 -6.44 7.96 5.74
C SER A 204 -7.73 7.74 4.95
N PRO A 205 -7.67 7.21 3.71
CA PRO A 205 -8.84 6.96 2.90
C PRO A 205 -9.91 6.10 3.58
N LEU A 206 -9.53 4.96 4.15
CA LEU A 206 -10.51 4.03 4.75
C LEU A 206 -10.99 4.48 6.13
N LEU A 207 -10.28 5.38 6.82
CA LEU A 207 -10.79 5.97 8.06
C LEU A 207 -11.86 7.04 7.78
N ASN A 208 -11.73 7.75 6.65
CA ASN A 208 -12.72 8.71 6.17
C ASN A 208 -13.93 8.06 5.47
N ASP A 209 -13.84 6.78 5.10
CA ASP A 209 -14.97 5.96 4.63
C ASP A 209 -15.08 4.67 5.46
N PRO A 210 -15.42 4.77 6.76
CA PRO A 210 -15.29 3.70 7.73
C PRO A 210 -16.17 2.47 7.41
N LEU A 211 -17.22 2.68 6.61
CA LEU A 211 -18.21 1.68 6.20
C LEU A 211 -18.19 1.39 4.69
N TYR A 212 -17.15 1.82 3.96
CA TYR A 212 -16.95 1.54 2.53
C TYR A 212 -18.12 1.97 1.63
N LYS A 213 -18.74 3.12 1.94
CA LYS A 213 -19.91 3.62 1.20
C LYS A 213 -19.54 4.21 -0.16
N THR A 214 -18.29 4.62 -0.33
CA THR A 214 -17.80 5.34 -1.51
C THR A 214 -16.58 4.69 -2.14
N ILE A 215 -15.76 3.99 -1.35
CA ILE A 215 -14.56 3.29 -1.80
C ILE A 215 -14.89 1.81 -2.00
N GLY A 216 -14.84 1.35 -3.26
CA GLY A 216 -15.12 -0.03 -3.63
C GLY A 216 -14.50 -0.38 -4.98
N VAL A 217 -14.83 -1.56 -5.50
CA VAL A 217 -14.29 -2.04 -6.79
C VAL A 217 -14.57 -1.03 -7.90
N GLY A 218 -13.53 -0.67 -8.66
CA GLY A 218 -13.60 0.30 -9.75
C GLY A 218 -13.43 1.76 -9.34
N THR A 219 -13.32 2.08 -8.04
CA THR A 219 -12.99 3.44 -7.59
C THR A 219 -11.64 3.85 -8.18
N LYS A 220 -11.62 4.97 -8.92
CA LYS A 220 -10.43 5.57 -9.52
C LYS A 220 -9.63 6.31 -8.46
N ILE A 221 -8.33 6.04 -8.38
CA ILE A 221 -7.45 6.55 -7.33
C ILE A 221 -6.16 7.13 -7.92
N LEU A 222 -5.48 7.95 -7.13
CA LEU A 222 -4.07 8.27 -7.34
C LEU A 222 -3.24 7.12 -6.76
N LEU A 223 -2.41 6.48 -7.56
CA LEU A 223 -1.55 5.36 -7.15
C LEU A 223 -0.12 5.60 -7.64
N GLY A 224 0.82 5.77 -6.71
CA GLY A 224 2.22 6.03 -7.06
C GLY A 224 2.45 7.24 -7.96
N GLY A 225 1.61 8.28 -7.85
CA GLY A 225 1.65 9.47 -8.72
C GLY A 225 1.03 9.30 -10.12
N GLY A 226 0.52 8.10 -10.43
CA GLY A 226 -0.25 7.78 -11.64
C GLY A 226 -1.71 7.47 -11.34
N VAL A 227 -2.44 6.98 -12.35
CA VAL A 227 -3.83 6.52 -12.19
C VAL A 227 -3.85 5.05 -11.77
N GLY A 228 -4.63 4.75 -10.73
CA GLY A 228 -4.92 3.38 -10.33
C GLY A 228 -6.41 3.17 -10.06
N TYR A 229 -6.75 1.93 -9.70
CA TYR A 229 -8.10 1.52 -9.35
C TYR A 229 -8.09 0.57 -8.16
N VAL A 230 -9.19 0.57 -7.41
CA VAL A 230 -9.48 -0.51 -6.46
C VAL A 230 -9.92 -1.74 -7.26
N ALA A 231 -9.12 -2.80 -7.21
CA ALA A 231 -9.39 -4.06 -7.88
C ALA A 231 -10.30 -4.97 -7.05
N TRP A 232 -10.15 -4.95 -5.72
CA TRP A 232 -10.89 -5.79 -4.77
C TRP A 232 -10.73 -5.28 -3.33
N HIS A 233 -11.31 -5.99 -2.35
CA HIS A 233 -11.21 -5.63 -0.93
C HIS A 233 -9.84 -5.94 -0.28
N GLY A 234 -8.93 -6.64 -0.95
CA GLY A 234 -7.60 -6.97 -0.42
C GLY A 234 -7.55 -8.15 0.56
N THR A 235 -6.37 -8.76 0.71
CA THR A 235 -6.18 -9.83 1.71
C THR A 235 -6.24 -9.28 3.13
N GLN A 236 -6.53 -10.13 4.12
CA GLN A 236 -6.70 -9.74 5.54
C GLN A 236 -7.79 -8.69 5.79
N HIS A 237 -8.66 -8.41 4.82
CA HIS A 237 -9.80 -7.53 4.99
C HIS A 237 -10.75 -8.09 6.06
N ASN A 238 -10.98 -7.34 7.13
CA ASN A 238 -11.88 -7.73 8.20
C ASN A 238 -12.80 -6.55 8.60
N PRO A 239 -14.03 -6.47 8.06
CA PRO A 239 -14.92 -5.34 8.32
C PRO A 239 -15.58 -5.40 9.71
N ASP A 240 -15.65 -6.60 10.31
CA ASP A 240 -16.45 -6.93 11.50
C ASP A 240 -15.64 -6.82 12.80
N VAL A 241 -14.78 -5.82 12.90
CA VAL A 241 -14.00 -5.54 14.10
C VAL A 241 -14.74 -4.61 15.06
N LEU A 242 -14.23 -4.51 16.30
CA LEU A 242 -14.68 -3.52 17.27
C LEU A 242 -14.60 -2.09 16.69
N ARG A 243 -15.68 -1.33 16.83
CA ARG A 243 -15.83 0.05 16.33
C ARG A 243 -16.35 0.96 17.44
N SER A 244 -16.01 2.24 17.37
CA SER A 244 -16.60 3.31 18.20
C SER A 244 -17.98 3.71 17.68
N ASP A 245 -18.68 4.58 18.42
CA ASP A 245 -20.02 5.06 18.08
C ASP A 245 -20.06 5.78 16.72
N ASN A 246 -18.98 6.50 16.37
CA ASN A 246 -18.79 7.13 15.06
C ASN A 246 -18.36 6.14 13.95
N ARG A 247 -18.45 4.82 14.21
CA ARG A 247 -18.16 3.70 13.30
C ARG A 247 -16.70 3.51 12.91
N VAL A 248 -15.79 4.35 13.40
CA VAL A 248 -14.34 4.20 13.21
C VAL A 248 -13.89 2.89 13.87
N PRO A 249 -13.12 2.02 13.19
CA PRO A 249 -12.64 0.79 13.80
C PRO A 249 -11.59 1.08 14.85
N ARG A 250 -11.60 0.31 15.93
CA ARG A 250 -10.65 0.36 17.05
C ARG A 250 -9.53 -0.68 16.90
N ARG A 251 -9.55 -1.48 15.83
CA ARG A 251 -8.57 -2.53 15.48
C ARG A 251 -8.28 -2.44 13.98
N GLY A 252 -7.22 -3.12 13.52
CA GLY A 252 -7.00 -3.29 12.08
C GLY A 252 -8.19 -3.98 11.42
N ALA A 253 -8.77 -3.33 10.40
CA ALA A 253 -10.04 -3.69 9.80
C ALA A 253 -9.93 -3.97 8.30
N GLY A 254 -10.58 -3.16 7.45
CA GLY A 254 -10.54 -3.30 6.00
C GLY A 254 -9.19 -2.98 5.38
N THR A 255 -9.02 -3.45 4.15
CA THR A 255 -7.88 -3.15 3.28
C THR A 255 -8.39 -2.92 1.86
N LEU A 256 -7.48 -2.62 0.91
CA LEU A 256 -7.79 -2.53 -0.52
C LEU A 256 -6.80 -3.35 -1.33
N ALA A 257 -7.28 -4.08 -2.34
CA ALA A 257 -6.43 -4.55 -3.43
C ALA A 257 -6.40 -3.48 -4.52
N LEU A 258 -5.22 -3.09 -4.97
CA LEU A 258 -5.03 -1.97 -5.89
C LEU A 258 -4.33 -2.44 -7.16
N ILE A 259 -4.74 -1.87 -8.29
CA ILE A 259 -4.13 -2.11 -9.60
C ILE A 259 -3.82 -0.79 -10.29
N GLY A 260 -2.69 -0.71 -10.98
CA GLY A 260 -2.35 0.45 -11.81
C GLY A 260 -1.24 0.15 -12.80
N ASP A 261 -1.10 1.02 -13.79
CA ASP A 261 -0.02 0.96 -14.76
C ASP A 261 1.24 1.60 -14.17
N LEU A 262 2.27 0.78 -13.92
CA LEU A 262 3.54 1.23 -13.36
C LEU A 262 4.24 2.23 -14.29
N LYS A 263 4.02 2.16 -15.61
CA LYS A 263 4.61 3.07 -16.58
C LYS A 263 4.09 4.52 -16.47
N GLN A 264 2.93 4.72 -15.82
CA GLN A 264 2.34 6.04 -15.57
C GLN A 264 2.68 6.61 -14.19
N MET A 265 3.33 5.82 -13.34
CA MET A 265 3.71 6.23 -11.99
C MET A 265 4.93 7.14 -12.02
N LYS A 266 5.28 7.74 -10.87
CA LYS A 266 6.35 8.72 -10.77
C LYS A 266 7.33 8.38 -9.65
N PRO A 267 8.65 8.50 -9.89
CA PRO A 267 9.65 8.46 -8.82
C PRO A 267 9.30 9.46 -7.70
N GLY A 268 9.56 9.08 -6.45
CA GLY A 268 9.20 9.87 -5.27
C GLY A 268 7.84 9.52 -4.67
N TRP A 269 6.88 9.06 -5.49
CA TRP A 269 5.55 8.60 -5.05
C TRP A 269 5.47 7.08 -4.85
N LEU A 270 6.49 6.37 -5.32
CA LEU A 270 6.76 4.96 -5.08
C LEU A 270 8.28 4.82 -4.83
N ARG A 271 8.67 4.18 -3.72
CA ARG A 271 10.07 3.99 -3.32
C ARG A 271 10.29 2.59 -2.75
N GLY A 272 11.39 1.94 -3.07
CA GLY A 272 11.90 0.81 -2.31
C GLY A 272 12.33 1.27 -0.92
N ALA A 273 12.15 0.43 0.08
CA ALA A 273 12.60 0.71 1.44
C ALA A 273 13.13 -0.54 2.13
N SER A 274 14.03 -0.34 3.08
CA SER A 274 14.65 -1.38 3.89
C SER A 274 14.38 -1.15 5.37
N PHE A 275 13.98 -2.21 6.05
CA PHE A 275 13.69 -2.22 7.47
C PHE A 275 14.74 -3.12 8.13
N ILE A 276 15.67 -2.50 8.85
CA ILE A 276 16.76 -3.19 9.55
C ILE A 276 16.17 -4.30 10.43
N GLY A 277 16.74 -5.50 10.33
CA GLY A 277 16.33 -6.69 11.07
C GLY A 277 15.03 -7.36 10.59
N TYR A 278 14.30 -6.76 9.63
CA TYR A 278 13.03 -7.27 9.13
C TYR A 278 13.06 -7.67 7.64
N GLY A 279 13.35 -6.74 6.73
CA GLY A 279 13.25 -7.02 5.29
C GLY A 279 13.15 -5.78 4.40
N VAL A 280 12.95 -6.02 3.11
CA VAL A 280 12.62 -4.98 2.13
C VAL A 280 11.11 -4.82 1.96
N THR A 281 10.69 -3.66 1.51
CA THR A 281 9.29 -3.32 1.22
C THR A 281 9.25 -2.22 0.15
N MET A 282 8.05 -1.74 -0.15
CA MET A 282 7.81 -0.61 -1.04
C MET A 282 6.92 0.40 -0.33
N VAL A 283 7.34 1.66 -0.28
CA VAL A 283 6.54 2.79 0.19
C VAL A 283 5.78 3.36 -1.00
N LEU A 284 4.47 3.53 -0.85
CA LEU A 284 3.59 3.87 -1.95
C LEU A 284 2.57 4.94 -1.55
N SER A 285 2.37 5.93 -2.43
CA SER A 285 1.31 6.91 -2.27
C SER A 285 -0.01 6.40 -2.82
N ILE A 286 -1.07 6.55 -2.02
CA ILE A 286 -2.44 6.25 -2.43
C ILE A 286 -3.28 7.47 -2.06
N GLY A 287 -3.96 8.04 -3.05
CA GLY A 287 -4.92 9.13 -2.85
C GLY A 287 -6.30 8.71 -3.33
N VAL A 288 -7.33 8.91 -2.49
CA VAL A 288 -8.69 8.54 -2.83
C VAL A 288 -9.62 9.75 -2.67
N PRO A 289 -10.32 10.18 -3.73
CA PRO A 289 -11.34 11.21 -3.59
C PRO A 289 -12.62 10.59 -3.00
N ILE A 290 -13.13 11.17 -1.92
CA ILE A 290 -14.42 10.79 -1.34
C ILE A 290 -15.48 11.80 -1.83
N PRO A 291 -16.41 11.38 -2.70
CA PRO A 291 -17.50 12.23 -3.14
C PRO A 291 -18.50 12.42 -2.00
N VAL A 292 -18.84 13.66 -1.68
CA VAL A 292 -19.77 13.98 -0.60
C VAL A 292 -21.21 13.84 -1.11
N LEU A 293 -21.77 12.64 -1.01
CA LEU A 293 -23.12 12.34 -1.51
C LEU A 293 -24.21 12.64 -0.47
N SER A 294 -23.86 12.70 0.82
CA SER A 294 -24.82 12.86 1.91
C SER A 294 -24.20 13.52 3.14
N VAL A 295 -25.06 13.92 4.09
CA VAL A 295 -24.64 14.42 5.42
C VAL A 295 -23.91 13.35 6.22
N GLU A 296 -24.24 12.07 6.00
CA GLU A 296 -23.54 10.98 6.67
C GLU A 296 -22.10 10.83 6.15
N ILE A 297 -21.89 10.95 4.84
CA ILE A 297 -20.55 10.87 4.26
C ILE A 297 -19.66 12.01 4.79
N ILE A 298 -20.16 13.26 4.80
CA ILE A 298 -19.34 14.38 5.32
C ILE A 298 -18.99 14.20 6.81
N LEU A 299 -19.87 13.57 7.59
CA LEU A 299 -19.60 13.28 9.00
C LEU A 299 -18.49 12.25 9.15
N HIS A 300 -18.51 11.19 8.34
CA HIS A 300 -17.44 10.19 8.34
C HIS A 300 -16.09 10.75 7.88
N THR A 301 -16.08 11.70 6.94
CA THR A 301 -14.84 12.36 6.50
C THR A 301 -14.30 13.38 7.51
N ALA A 302 -15.09 13.76 8.52
CA ALA A 302 -14.67 14.72 9.54
C ALA A 302 -14.14 14.03 10.81
N VAL A 303 -13.64 12.80 10.67
CA VAL A 303 -12.98 12.07 11.77
C VAL A 303 -11.66 12.75 12.12
N SER A 304 -11.47 13.03 13.40
CA SER A 304 -10.25 13.63 13.95
C SER A 304 -9.31 12.57 14.56
N ASP A 305 -8.02 12.89 14.68
CA ASP A 305 -7.05 12.00 15.30
C ASP A 305 -7.36 11.69 16.78
N GLU A 306 -8.11 12.56 17.46
CA GLU A 306 -8.62 12.32 18.82
C GLU A 306 -9.66 11.18 18.89
N GLU A 307 -10.39 10.96 17.79
CA GLU A 307 -11.46 9.96 17.71
C GLU A 307 -10.99 8.60 17.19
N ILE A 308 -9.80 8.53 16.62
CA ILE A 308 -9.23 7.30 16.09
C ILE A 308 -8.45 6.61 17.20
N LEU A 309 -9.00 5.52 17.74
CA LEU A 309 -8.34 4.72 18.78
C LEU A 309 -7.62 3.52 18.16
N ALA A 310 -6.37 3.26 18.57
CA ALA A 310 -5.61 2.07 18.19
C ALA A 310 -5.19 1.24 19.41
N PRO A 311 -5.12 -0.11 19.29
CA PRO A 311 -4.72 -0.97 20.37
C PRO A 311 -3.19 -0.91 20.57
N ILE A 312 -2.75 -0.80 21.82
CA ILE A 312 -1.35 -0.97 22.18
C ILE A 312 -1.06 -2.46 22.34
N VAL A 313 -0.11 -2.97 21.58
CA VAL A 313 0.24 -4.39 21.54
C VAL A 313 1.73 -4.57 21.78
N ASP A 314 2.09 -5.50 22.65
CA ASP A 314 3.49 -5.90 22.83
C ASP A 314 3.97 -6.78 21.68
N TYR A 315 5.03 -6.34 21.00
CA TYR A 315 5.63 -7.06 19.88
C TYR A 315 6.75 -8.01 20.32
N SER A 316 7.11 -8.00 21.61
CA SER A 316 8.14 -8.90 22.14
C SER A 316 7.60 -10.30 22.46
N ASP A 317 6.31 -10.42 22.79
CA ASP A 317 5.65 -11.67 23.14
C ASP A 317 4.22 -11.78 22.58
N ALA A 318 3.34 -10.81 22.84
CA ALA A 318 1.92 -10.95 22.51
C ALA A 318 1.66 -11.10 21.00
N TYR A 319 2.22 -10.20 20.18
CA TYR A 319 2.08 -10.23 18.73
C TYR A 319 2.63 -11.53 18.08
N PRO A 320 3.91 -11.93 18.28
CA PRO A 320 4.45 -13.11 17.61
C PRO A 320 3.77 -14.42 18.04
N ASN A 321 3.21 -14.47 19.25
CA ASN A 321 2.52 -15.65 19.79
C ASN A 321 1.00 -15.60 19.63
N MET A 322 0.47 -14.61 18.89
CA MET A 322 -0.97 -14.40 18.66
C MET A 322 -1.80 -14.39 19.96
N LYS A 323 -1.25 -13.86 21.05
CA LYS A 323 -2.01 -13.68 22.30
C LYS A 323 -3.05 -12.57 22.07
N PRO A 324 -4.27 -12.70 22.60
CA PRO A 324 -5.32 -11.69 22.44
C PRO A 324 -5.07 -10.40 23.25
N ASP A 325 -3.92 -10.31 23.92
CA ASP A 325 -3.60 -9.27 24.88
C ASP A 325 -3.36 -7.92 24.18
N ILE A 326 -4.19 -6.94 24.53
CA ILE A 326 -3.91 -5.53 24.31
C ILE A 326 -3.66 -4.87 25.66
N MET A 327 -2.68 -3.97 25.72
CA MET A 327 -2.35 -3.27 26.96
C MET A 327 -3.32 -2.12 27.26
N GLY A 328 -4.00 -1.64 26.22
CA GLY A 328 -4.92 -0.52 26.26
C GLY A 328 -5.17 0.02 24.86
N GLU A 329 -5.78 1.19 24.80
CA GLU A 329 -5.97 1.94 23.56
C GLU A 329 -5.49 3.37 23.73
N VAL A 330 -5.03 3.95 22.64
CA VAL A 330 -4.50 5.32 22.56
C VAL A 330 -5.06 5.99 21.32
N SER A 331 -5.34 7.29 21.39
CA SER A 331 -5.79 8.04 20.20
C SER A 331 -4.61 8.41 19.31
N TYR A 332 -4.86 8.61 18.02
CA TYR A 332 -3.81 9.07 17.09
C TYR A 332 -3.26 10.45 17.48
N ALA A 333 -4.06 11.30 18.12
CA ALA A 333 -3.63 12.61 18.63
C ALA A 333 -2.60 12.52 19.77
N GLN A 334 -2.46 11.34 20.41
CA GLN A 334 -1.49 11.10 21.48
C GLN A 334 -0.18 10.46 20.97
N LEU A 335 -0.09 10.13 19.68
CA LEU A 335 1.02 9.39 19.06
C LEU A 335 2.01 10.28 18.30
#